data_AF-A0A0C9TKW8-F1
#
_entry.id   AF-A0A0C9TKW8-F1
#
_cell.length_a   1.000
_cell.length_b   1.000
_cell.length_c   1.000
_cell.angle_alpha   90.00
_cell.angle_beta   90.00
_cell.angle_gamma   90.00
#
_symmetry.space_group_name_H-M   'P 1'
#
loop_
_entity.id
_entity.type
_entity.pdbx_description
1 polymer ?
#
loop_
_entity_poly.entity_id
_entity_poly.type
_entity_poly.pdbx_seq_one_letter_code
_entity_poly.pdbx_strand_id
1 'polypeptide(L)'
;MKGKSKIGLDVLPPEVLDLCKLSFIAAQDKVTKASSKHFGNTGLMAILCRHDRLLWAVNIMSPGEKQYYAFALLEHLFNELPANWHVGILYDIACQIHRSLIKMSLKFQA
;
A
#
# COMPACT_ATOMS: atom_id res chain seq x y z
N MET A 1 13.92 19.11 -23.88
CA MET A 1 13.10 18.10 -24.58
C MET A 1 13.11 16.81 -23.78
N LYS A 2 11.90 16.26 -23.52
CA LYS A 2 11.53 14.87 -23.23
C LYS A 2 12.31 14.04 -22.19
N GLY A 3 11.56 13.63 -21.16
CA GLY A 3 11.89 12.51 -20.30
C GLY A 3 10.91 12.31 -19.15
N LYS A 4 9.58 12.37 -19.39
CA LYS A 4 8.62 11.93 -18.37
C LYS A 4 8.71 10.41 -18.31
N SER A 5 9.40 9.87 -17.31
CA SER A 5 9.40 8.44 -17.00
C SER A 5 7.94 8.02 -16.81
N LYS A 6 7.44 7.22 -17.75
CA LYS A 6 6.20 6.48 -17.51
C LYS A 6 6.56 5.45 -16.45
N ILE A 7 6.03 5.60 -15.25
CA ILE A 7 5.88 4.47 -14.34
C ILE A 7 5.07 3.43 -15.11
N GLY A 8 5.78 2.42 -15.60
CA GLY A 8 5.20 1.27 -16.28
C GLY A 8 4.57 0.36 -15.25
N LEU A 9 3.45 0.81 -14.68
CA LEU A 9 2.51 -0.12 -14.11
C LEU A 9 1.76 -0.71 -15.30
N ASP A 10 2.30 -1.75 -15.92
CA ASP A 10 1.62 -2.45 -17.02
C ASP A 10 0.24 -2.84 -16.52
N VAL A 11 -0.79 -2.22 -17.10
CA VAL A 11 -2.17 -2.37 -16.64
C VAL A 11 -2.54 -3.83 -16.83
N LEU A 12 -2.69 -4.54 -15.70
CA LEU A 12 -3.11 -5.93 -15.74
C LEU A 12 -4.55 -6.00 -16.29
N PRO A 13 -4.88 -7.01 -17.12
CA PRO A 13 -6.24 -7.22 -17.59
C PRO A 13 -7.23 -7.30 -16.41
N PRO A 14 -8.43 -6.71 -16.52
CA PRO A 14 -9.43 -6.74 -15.45
C PRO A 14 -9.71 -8.14 -14.92
N GLU A 15 -9.70 -9.15 -15.79
CA GLU A 15 -9.93 -10.56 -15.46
C GLU A 15 -8.88 -11.09 -14.49
N VAL A 16 -7.60 -10.72 -14.69
CA VAL A 16 -6.49 -11.10 -13.78
C VAL A 16 -6.68 -10.44 -12.42
N LEU A 17 -7.10 -9.17 -12.39
CA LEU A 17 -7.37 -8.45 -11.15
C LEU A 17 -8.56 -9.04 -10.38
N ASP A 18 -9.60 -9.50 -11.08
CA ASP A 18 -10.77 -10.14 -10.46
C ASP A 18 -10.43 -11.54 -9.93
N LEU A 19 -9.70 -12.37 -10.69
CA LEU A 19 -9.20 -13.66 -10.21
C LEU A 19 -8.30 -13.50 -8.98
N CYS A 20 -7.42 -12.49 -8.98
CA CYS A 20 -6.58 -12.21 -7.83
C CYS A 20 -7.41 -11.76 -6.61
N LYS A 21 -8.45 -10.95 -6.82
CA LYS A 21 -9.38 -10.56 -5.75
C LYS A 21 -10.07 -11.77 -5.13
N LEU A 22 -10.55 -12.70 -5.96
CA LEU A 22 -11.23 -13.91 -5.51
C LEU A 22 -10.29 -14.87 -4.79
N SER A 23 -9.02 -14.87 -5.17
CA SER A 23 -7.98 -15.72 -4.56
C SER A 23 -7.55 -15.24 -3.18
N PHE A 24 -7.83 -13.97 -2.82
CA PHE A 24 -7.44 -13.41 -1.53
C PHE A 24 -8.61 -13.39 -0.53
N ILE A 25 -8.43 -14.12 0.58
CA ILE A 25 -9.32 -14.02 1.73
C ILE A 25 -8.76 -12.90 2.63
N ALA A 26 -9.33 -11.70 2.53
CA ALA A 26 -8.94 -10.61 3.42
C ALA A 26 -9.15 -11.01 4.89
N ALA A 27 -8.09 -10.89 5.69
CA ALA A 27 -8.01 -11.38 7.06
C ALA A 27 -8.82 -10.54 8.08
N GLN A 28 -10.04 -10.16 7.72
CA GLN A 28 -11.06 -9.44 8.49
C GLN A 28 -11.09 -7.92 8.32
N ASP A 29 -11.64 -7.47 7.19
CA ASP A 29 -11.93 -6.06 6.88
C ASP A 29 -12.87 -5.37 7.91
N LYS A 30 -13.72 -6.16 8.59
CA LYS A 30 -14.78 -5.66 9.48
C LYS A 30 -14.54 -5.88 10.97
N VAL A 31 -13.50 -6.64 11.34
CA VAL A 31 -13.29 -6.99 12.75
C VAL A 31 -12.29 -6.03 13.38
N THR A 32 -12.75 -5.36 14.41
CA THR A 32 -11.94 -4.45 15.22
C THR A 32 -11.02 -5.29 16.10
N LYS A 33 -9.73 -5.40 15.73
CA LYS A 33 -8.73 -6.18 16.48
C LYS A 33 -8.42 -5.61 17.88
N ALA A 34 -8.80 -4.35 18.15
CA ALA A 34 -8.65 -3.70 19.45
C ALA A 34 -9.80 -2.72 19.73
N SER A 35 -10.39 -2.81 20.92
CA SER A 35 -11.53 -1.97 21.34
C SER A 35 -11.18 -0.47 21.33
N SER A 36 -11.85 0.31 20.50
CA SER A 36 -11.76 1.78 20.47
C SER A 36 -12.36 2.46 21.72
N LYS A 37 -12.91 1.67 22.66
CA LYS A 37 -13.56 2.16 23.89
C LYS A 37 -12.55 2.66 24.93
N HIS A 38 -11.28 2.24 24.83
CA HIS A 38 -10.20 2.64 25.76
C HIS A 38 -8.92 3.10 25.06
N PHE A 39 -8.75 2.82 23.76
CA PHE A 39 -7.56 3.18 23.00
C PHE A 39 -7.95 3.95 21.73
N GLY A 40 -7.39 5.16 21.56
CA GLY A 40 -7.59 5.96 20.34
C GLY A 40 -6.93 5.36 19.10
N ASN A 41 -5.91 4.53 19.30
CA ASN A 41 -5.24 3.78 18.24
C ASN A 41 -5.61 2.30 18.36
N THR A 42 -6.06 1.71 17.26
CA THR A 42 -6.45 0.30 17.17
C THR A 42 -5.32 -0.59 16.64
N GLY A 43 -4.20 0.00 16.21
CA GLY A 43 -3.01 -0.72 15.76
C GLY A 43 -1.91 0.19 15.22
N LEU A 44 -0.81 -0.43 14.80
CA LEU A 44 0.32 0.20 14.10
C LEU A 44 0.54 -0.54 12.78
N MET A 45 0.76 0.22 11.71
CA MET A 45 1.30 -0.29 10.46
C MET A 45 2.65 0.37 10.20
N ALA A 46 3.63 -0.40 9.75
CA ALA A 46 4.99 0.08 9.58
C ALA A 46 5.65 -0.49 8.33
N ILE A 47 6.58 0.29 7.77
CA ILE A 47 7.58 -0.20 6.80
C ILE A 47 8.87 -0.47 7.58
N LEU A 48 9.39 -1.69 7.43
CA LEU A 48 10.65 -2.11 8.00
C LEU A 48 11.63 -2.43 6.87
N CYS A 49 12.92 -2.25 7.13
CA CYS A 49 13.94 -2.78 6.23
C CYS A 49 14.06 -4.30 6.40
N ARG A 50 14.84 -4.94 5.52
CA ARG A 50 15.12 -6.39 5.57
C ARG A 50 15.85 -6.88 6.83
N HIS A 51 16.34 -5.97 7.67
CA HIS A 51 17.01 -6.27 8.94
C HIS A 51 16.12 -5.96 10.14
N ASP A 52 14.79 -5.93 9.94
CA ASP A 52 13.78 -5.64 10.97
C ASP A 52 13.98 -4.28 11.67
N ARG A 53 14.58 -3.30 10.96
CA ARG A 53 14.68 -1.93 11.46
C ARG A 53 13.48 -1.14 10.97
N LEU A 54 12.81 -0.49 11.90
CA LEU A 54 11.71 0.42 11.60
C LEU A 54 12.22 1.59 10.76
N LEU A 55 11.59 1.82 9.61
CA LEU A 55 11.80 3.03 8.81
C LEU A 55 10.74 4.07 9.18
N TRP A 56 9.46 3.71 9.02
CA TRP A 56 8.32 4.58 9.34
C TRP A 56 7.13 3.78 9.86
N ALA A 57 6.29 4.43 10.66
CA ALA A 57 5.05 3.87 11.19
C ALA A 57 3.89 4.87 11.10
N VAL A 58 2.69 4.34 10.99
CA VAL A 58 1.44 5.10 11.04
C VAL A 58 0.50 4.50 12.08
N ASN A 59 -0.16 5.38 12.83
CA ASN A 59 -1.19 5.01 13.78
C ASN A 59 -2.47 4.63 13.03
N ILE A 60 -2.96 3.42 13.27
CA ILE A 60 -4.29 3.00 12.81
C ILE A 60 -5.29 3.55 13.81
N MET A 61 -6.06 4.56 13.39
CA MET A 61 -7.07 5.22 14.24
C MET A 61 -8.51 4.86 13.87
N SER A 62 -8.71 4.07 12.81
CA SER A 62 -10.05 3.66 12.38
C SER A 62 -10.16 2.13 12.36
N PRO A 63 -11.36 1.57 12.59
CA PRO A 63 -11.60 0.14 12.46
C PRO A 63 -11.28 -0.37 11.05
N GLY A 64 -10.67 -1.56 10.98
CA GLY A 64 -10.31 -2.24 9.74
C GLY A 64 -8.89 -1.94 9.26
N GLU A 65 -8.25 -2.94 8.65
CA GLU A 65 -6.96 -2.80 7.99
C GLU A 65 -7.14 -2.12 6.62
N LYS A 66 -7.23 -0.79 6.64
CA LYS A 66 -7.51 -0.03 5.42
C LYS A 66 -6.25 0.18 4.58
N GLN A 67 -6.38 -0.04 3.27
CA GLN A 67 -5.30 0.11 2.29
C GLN A 67 -4.65 1.51 2.23
N TYR A 68 -5.34 2.57 2.66
CA TYR A 68 -4.76 3.93 2.62
C TYR A 68 -3.57 4.10 3.57
N TYR A 69 -3.46 3.30 4.63
CA TYR A 69 -2.28 3.32 5.50
C TYR A 69 -1.04 2.84 4.74
N ALA A 70 -1.18 1.77 3.93
CA ALA A 70 -0.12 1.28 3.06
C ALA A 70 0.24 2.33 1.99
N PHE A 71 -0.74 2.99 1.39
CA PHE A 71 -0.48 4.05 0.41
C PHE A 71 0.29 5.23 0.99
N ALA A 72 -0.08 5.72 2.19
CA ALA A 72 0.62 6.82 2.84
C ALA A 72 2.09 6.47 3.16
N LEU A 73 2.34 5.24 3.64
CA LEU A 73 3.70 4.77 3.91
C LEU A 73 4.54 4.61 2.63
N LEU A 74 3.94 4.09 1.56
CA LEU A 74 4.62 3.96 0.26
C LEU A 74 4.93 5.32 -0.35
N GLU A 75 3.99 6.26 -0.32
CA GLU A 75 4.21 7.63 -0.80
C GLU A 75 5.37 8.29 -0.05
N HIS A 76 5.40 8.16 1.28
CA HIS A 76 6.50 8.70 2.07
C HIS A 76 7.84 8.04 1.73
N LEU A 77 7.87 6.70 1.59
CA LEU A 77 9.07 5.98 1.18
C LEU A 77 9.60 6.51 -0.16
N PHE A 78 8.75 6.67 -1.18
CA PHE A 78 9.20 7.15 -2.49
C PHE A 78 9.72 8.58 -2.48
N ASN A 79 9.14 9.47 -1.67
CA ASN A 79 9.61 10.85 -1.54
C ASN A 79 11.02 10.94 -0.92
N GLU A 80 11.41 9.97 -0.09
CA GLU A 80 12.72 9.93 0.56
C GLU A 80 13.78 9.16 -0.25
N LEU A 81 13.37 8.46 -1.31
CA LEU A 81 14.28 7.69 -2.16
C LEU A 81 14.91 8.58 -3.25
N PRO A 82 16.15 8.31 -3.67
CA PRO A 82 16.77 9.04 -4.77
C PRO A 82 16.00 8.86 -6.09
N ALA A 83 15.78 9.96 -6.81
CA ALA A 83 14.96 9.96 -8.03
C ALA A 83 15.53 9.17 -9.22
N ASN A 84 16.80 8.74 -9.13
CA ASN A 84 17.44 7.89 -10.12
C ASN A 84 17.30 6.39 -9.81
N TRP A 85 16.59 6.01 -8.74
CA TRP A 85 16.40 4.62 -8.38
C TRP A 85 15.18 4.01 -9.07
N HIS A 86 15.36 2.78 -9.56
CA HIS A 86 14.26 1.96 -10.05
C HIS A 86 13.77 1.06 -8.93
N VAL A 87 12.60 1.36 -8.39
CA VAL A 87 12.05 0.66 -7.23
C VAL A 87 10.78 -0.09 -7.62
N GLY A 88 10.71 -1.37 -7.23
CA GLY A 88 9.55 -2.24 -7.38
C GLY A 88 8.97 -2.61 -6.02
N ILE A 89 7.67 -2.86 -5.97
CA ILE A 89 6.96 -3.27 -4.76
C ILE A 89 6.43 -4.69 -4.95
N LEU A 90 6.72 -5.55 -3.98
CA LEU A 90 6.07 -6.85 -3.83
C LEU A 90 5.17 -6.80 -2.59
N TYR A 91 3.89 -7.09 -2.77
CA TYR A 91 2.90 -7.07 -1.70
C TYR A 91 1.93 -8.24 -1.87
N ASP A 92 1.53 -8.86 -0.76
CA ASP A 92 0.63 -10.02 -0.73
C ASP A 92 -0.73 -9.74 -1.40
N ILE A 93 -1.19 -8.49 -1.36
CA ILE A 93 -2.36 -7.99 -2.11
C ILE A 93 -2.00 -6.92 -3.13
N ALA A 94 -0.83 -7.04 -3.77
CA ALA A 94 -0.37 -6.09 -4.79
C ALA A 94 -1.41 -5.85 -5.89
N CYS A 95 -2.21 -6.85 -6.28
CA CYS A 95 -3.27 -6.68 -7.28
C CYS A 95 -4.41 -5.76 -6.81
N GLN A 96 -4.76 -5.77 -5.53
CA GLN A 96 -5.78 -4.86 -4.98
C GLN A 96 -5.25 -3.44 -4.91
N ILE A 97 -4.00 -3.28 -4.48
CA ILE A 97 -3.28 -2.00 -4.53
C ILE A 97 -3.23 -1.47 -5.96
N HIS A 98 -2.82 -2.30 -6.93
CA HIS A 98 -2.74 -1.97 -8.34
C HIS A 98 -4.10 -1.54 -8.90
N ARG A 99 -5.16 -2.29 -8.60
CA ARG A 99 -6.54 -1.93 -8.98
C ARG A 99 -6.97 -0.57 -8.38
N SER A 100 -6.67 -0.34 -7.11
CA SER A 100 -6.98 0.93 -6.43
C SER A 100 -6.18 2.10 -7.03
N LEU A 101 -4.91 1.90 -7.37
CA LEU A 101 -4.08 2.91 -8.04
C LEU A 101 -4.64 3.28 -9.42
N ILE A 102 -5.04 2.29 -10.23
CA ILE A 102 -5.70 2.54 -11.52
C ILE A 102 -6.99 3.33 -11.30
N LYS A 103 -7.84 2.89 -10.38
CA LYS A 103 -9.13 3.53 -10.11
C LYS A 103 -9.00 4.98 -9.64
N MET A 104 -7.97 5.27 -8.86
CA MET A 104 -7.70 6.60 -8.30
C MET A 104 -6.75 7.44 -9.18
N SER A 105 -6.23 6.89 -10.30
CA SER A 105 -5.20 7.52 -11.14
C SER A 105 -3.97 8.00 -10.35
N LEU A 106 -3.61 7.30 -9.27
CA LEU A 106 -2.49 7.65 -8.40
C LEU A 106 -1.16 7.23 -9.03
N LYS A 107 -0.15 8.08 -8.88
CA LYS A 107 1.24 7.82 -9.27
C LYS A 107 2.13 8.19 -8.12
N PHE A 108 2.96 7.25 -7.67
CA PHE A 108 4.05 7.57 -6.75
C PHE A 108 5.17 8.23 -7.54
N GLN A 109 5.70 9.33 -7.04
CA GLN A 109 6.87 9.95 -7.65
C GLN A 109 8.09 9.27 -7.04
N ALA A 110 8.73 8.38 -7.80
CA ALA A 110 10.08 7.91 -7.51
C ALA A 110 11.04 8.84 -8.24
#